data_AF-A0A9X5PG55-F1
#
_entry.id   AF-A0A9X5PG55-F1
#
_cell.length_a   1.000
_cell.length_b   1.000
_cell.length_c   1.000
_cell.angle_alpha   90.00
_cell.angle_beta   90.00
_cell.angle_gamma   90.00
#
_symmetry.space_group_name_H-M   'P 1'
#
loop_
_entity.id
_entity.type
_entity.pdbx_description
1 polymer ?
#
loop_
_entity_poly.entity_id
_entity_poly.type
_entity_poly.pdbx_seq_one_letter_code
_entity_poly.pdbx_strand_id
1 'polypeptide(L)'
;MTNTDNQDTDTKKNYCLDNERFKAIYQIKGTKKFGKALGAYWFNAEKVMRRAFYAADHSPESFCWKQKSTEEIEKTEQECFEAIKKFEEEFEEPYNYQEQLKPVIEGLSYGQDWKTLVEMQHVFTAKAIFDYVTDFDSLSYEDRFYKFQGLANLITDSIGLIELELNSGEIGMQSIIENARKAGKAKQSPYEKAGTIAAVNQLLEERKEKLNERGGKAELIRLIIRKIDDDEIPAPDVPTERTVTAWVNQFQKNMKSTS
;
A
#
# COMPACT_ATOMS: atom_id res chain seq x y z
N MET A 1 55.39 0.34 27.01
CA MET A 1 54.08 -0.20 27.44
C MET A 1 53.48 0.87 28.33
N THR A 2 52.34 1.50 28.09
CA THR A 2 51.23 1.35 27.14
C THR A 2 50.45 2.66 27.32
N ASN A 3 49.97 3.28 26.25
CA ASN A 3 48.76 4.09 26.26
C ASN A 3 48.30 4.21 24.81
N THR A 4 47.50 3.23 24.42
CA THR A 4 46.64 3.33 23.25
C THR A 4 45.35 3.93 23.75
N ASP A 5 45.17 5.23 23.50
CA ASP A 5 43.86 5.87 23.57
C ASP A 5 42.97 5.20 22.52
N ASN A 6 42.05 4.35 22.99
CA ASN A 6 40.90 3.95 22.19
C ASN A 6 40.05 5.22 22.00
N GLN A 7 40.21 5.86 20.84
CA GLN A 7 39.20 6.77 20.33
C GLN A 7 37.93 5.97 20.10
N ASP A 8 37.00 6.11 21.04
CA ASP A 8 35.61 5.72 20.86
C ASP A 8 35.06 6.59 19.72
N THR A 9 35.05 6.05 18.50
CA THR A 9 34.36 6.66 17.36
C THR A 9 32.86 6.52 17.64
N ASP A 10 32.33 7.41 18.48
CA ASP A 10 30.90 7.62 18.65
C ASP A 10 30.37 8.13 17.31
N THR A 11 30.00 7.17 16.46
CA THR A 11 29.38 7.43 15.18
C THR A 11 28.02 8.01 15.51
N LYS A 12 27.95 9.35 15.59
CA LYS A 12 26.75 10.13 15.92
C LYS A 12 25.53 9.46 15.29
N LYS A 13 24.70 8.79 16.11
CA LYS A 13 23.53 8.08 15.62
C LYS A 13 22.67 9.08 14.85
N ASN A 14 22.50 8.84 13.56
CA ASN A 14 21.75 9.71 12.65
C ASN A 14 20.25 9.45 12.84
N TYR A 15 19.67 10.01 13.90
CA TYR A 15 18.27 9.84 14.25
C TYR A 15 17.35 10.67 13.35
N CYS A 16 16.21 10.09 12.95
CA CYS A 16 15.32 10.73 11.99
C CYS A 16 14.78 12.10 12.44
N LEU A 17 14.58 12.34 13.74
CA LEU A 17 14.02 13.61 14.24
C LEU A 17 15.09 14.68 14.47
N ASP A 18 16.36 14.38 14.20
CA ASP A 18 17.40 15.40 14.03
C ASP A 18 17.32 16.05 12.64
N ASN A 19 16.67 15.37 11.67
CA ASN A 19 16.35 15.93 10.37
C ASN A 19 15.11 16.84 10.48
N GLU A 20 15.25 18.11 10.09
CA GLU A 20 14.18 19.12 10.22
C GLU A 20 12.90 18.75 9.46
N ARG A 21 12.97 18.03 8.34
CA ARG A 21 11.78 17.56 7.59
C ARG A 21 10.95 16.59 8.43
N PHE A 22 11.58 15.55 8.94
CA PHE A 22 10.91 14.51 9.72
C PHE A 22 10.48 15.01 11.09
N LYS A 23 11.28 15.89 11.70
CA LYS A 23 10.93 16.59 12.92
C LYS A 23 9.68 17.44 12.73
N ALA A 24 9.56 18.21 11.64
CA ALA A 24 8.37 19.01 11.36
C ALA A 24 7.12 18.14 11.21
N ILE A 25 7.22 17.03 10.48
CA ILE A 25 6.14 16.05 10.35
C ILE A 25 5.74 15.54 11.74
N TYR A 26 6.68 15.01 12.52
CA TYR A 26 6.38 14.44 13.84
C TYR A 26 5.79 15.45 14.83
N GLN A 27 6.32 16.68 14.86
CA GLN A 27 5.91 17.71 15.82
C GLN A 27 4.52 18.31 15.54
N ILE A 28 3.95 18.08 14.35
CA ILE A 28 2.59 18.58 14.02
C ILE A 28 1.55 18.14 15.05
N LYS A 29 1.74 16.95 15.65
CA LYS A 29 0.85 16.39 16.68
C LYS A 29 0.76 17.22 17.97
N GLY A 30 1.77 18.06 18.24
CA GLY A 30 1.79 18.98 19.38
C GLY A 30 1.05 20.30 19.14
N THR A 31 0.53 20.53 17.92
CA THR A 31 -0.11 21.80 17.56
C THR A 31 -1.62 21.78 17.87
N LYS A 32 -2.21 22.95 18.13
CA LYS A 32 -3.67 23.08 18.24
C LYS A 32 -4.39 22.69 16.94
N LYS A 33 -3.74 22.88 15.80
CA LYS A 33 -4.28 22.56 14.47
C LYS A 33 -4.52 21.06 14.30
N PHE A 34 -3.68 20.22 14.89
CA PHE A 34 -3.81 18.77 14.84
C PHE A 34 -5.14 18.28 15.40
N GLY A 35 -5.47 18.66 16.65
CA GLY A 35 -6.74 18.30 17.27
C GLY A 35 -7.95 18.92 16.55
N LYS A 36 -7.82 20.17 16.08
CA LYS A 36 -8.87 20.85 15.32
C LYS A 36 -9.19 20.13 14.00
N ALA A 37 -8.16 19.74 13.25
CA ALA A 37 -8.30 19.15 11.93
C ALA A 37 -8.82 17.71 11.99
N LEU A 38 -8.30 16.92 12.94
CA LEU A 38 -8.59 15.49 13.01
C LEU A 38 -9.81 15.15 13.87
N GLY A 39 -10.31 16.11 14.66
CA GLY A 39 -11.42 15.87 15.58
C GLY A 39 -11.13 14.65 16.47
N ALA A 40 -12.10 13.76 16.65
CA ALA A 40 -11.94 12.57 17.48
C ALA A 40 -10.83 11.60 17.01
N TYR A 41 -10.30 11.70 15.79
CA TYR A 41 -9.23 10.82 15.29
C TYR A 41 -7.83 11.21 15.76
N TRP A 42 -7.66 12.36 16.43
CA TRP A 42 -6.35 12.86 16.84
C TRP A 42 -5.55 11.84 17.68
N PHE A 43 -6.22 11.08 18.57
CA PHE A 43 -5.54 10.11 19.44
C PHE A 43 -4.97 8.93 18.64
N ASN A 44 -5.68 8.48 17.60
CA ASN A 44 -5.21 7.42 16.71
C ASN A 44 -4.08 7.94 15.82
N ALA A 45 -4.25 9.13 15.25
CA ALA A 45 -3.22 9.76 14.46
C ALA A 45 -1.91 9.91 15.25
N GLU A 46 -1.96 10.32 16.53
CA GLU A 46 -0.76 10.41 17.36
C GLU A 46 -0.03 9.06 17.53
N LYS A 47 -0.77 7.96 17.70
CA LYS A 47 -0.18 6.61 17.75
C LYS A 47 0.53 6.26 16.45
N VAL A 48 -0.09 6.57 15.30
CA VAL A 48 0.50 6.35 13.97
C VAL A 48 1.77 7.20 13.81
N MET A 49 1.73 8.48 14.17
CA MET A 49 2.90 9.36 14.14
C MET A 49 4.03 8.78 15.01
N ARG A 50 3.73 8.25 16.20
CA ARG A 50 4.75 7.59 17.02
C ARG A 50 5.36 6.38 16.32
N ARG A 51 4.55 5.47 15.77
CA ARG A 51 5.07 4.25 15.13
C ARG A 51 5.83 4.53 13.82
N ALA A 52 5.46 5.57 13.10
CA ALA A 52 6.16 5.99 11.89
C ALA A 52 7.64 6.35 12.18
N PHE A 53 7.92 7.02 13.30
CA PHE A 53 9.28 7.49 13.64
C PHE A 53 9.99 6.68 14.74
N TYR A 54 9.28 5.82 15.45
CA TYR A 54 9.82 4.94 16.49
C TYR A 54 9.45 3.49 16.20
N ALA A 55 10.42 2.60 16.33
CA ALA A 55 10.18 1.16 16.37
C ALA A 55 9.88 0.74 17.82
N ALA A 56 8.96 -0.21 17.98
CA ALA A 56 8.74 -0.83 19.28
C ALA A 56 9.85 -1.86 19.55
N ASP A 57 10.68 -1.60 20.55
CA ASP A 57 11.73 -2.52 20.99
C ASP A 57 11.18 -3.32 22.18
N HIS A 58 10.93 -4.60 21.93
CA HIS A 58 10.42 -5.54 22.92
C HIS A 58 11.57 -6.42 23.39
N SER A 59 12.08 -6.15 24.59
CA SER A 59 12.90 -7.12 25.31
C SER A 59 12.05 -7.83 26.38
N PRO A 60 12.43 -9.04 26.83
CA PRO A 60 11.77 -9.72 27.95
C PRO A 60 11.72 -8.89 29.24
N GLU A 61 12.58 -7.88 29.35
CA GLU A 61 12.81 -7.07 30.56
C GLU A 61 12.28 -5.63 30.43
N SER A 62 11.97 -5.16 29.21
CA SER A 62 11.47 -3.80 28.99
C SER A 62 10.76 -3.60 27.64
N PHE A 63 9.75 -2.74 27.62
CA PHE A 63 9.17 -2.17 26.40
C PHE A 63 9.69 -0.74 26.25
N CYS A 64 10.46 -0.46 25.19
CA CYS A 64 10.88 0.90 24.88
C CYS A 64 10.66 1.27 23.41
N TRP A 65 10.48 2.56 23.16
CA TRP A 65 10.39 3.09 21.81
C TRP A 65 11.79 3.51 21.36
N LYS A 66 12.31 2.84 20.33
CA LYS A 66 13.60 3.19 19.74
C LYS A 66 13.37 4.07 18.53
N GLN A 67 13.94 5.27 18.56
CA GLN A 67 13.84 6.19 17.43
C GLN A 67 14.56 5.61 16.22
N LYS A 68 13.89 5.64 15.06
CA LYS A 68 14.45 5.18 13.79
C LYS A 68 15.52 6.16 13.30
N SER A 69 16.43 5.66 12.48
CA SER A 69 17.41 6.47 11.77
C SER A 69 16.77 7.25 10.60
N THR A 70 17.44 8.31 10.16
CA THR A 70 17.06 9.05 8.95
C THR A 70 17.02 8.15 7.73
N GLU A 71 18.03 7.28 7.57
CA GLU A 71 18.14 6.35 6.44
C GLU A 71 16.98 5.34 6.37
N GLU A 72 16.50 4.84 7.51
CA GLU A 72 15.34 3.94 7.56
C GLU A 72 14.06 4.62 7.03
N ILE A 73 13.83 5.87 7.41
CA ILE A 73 12.65 6.63 6.94
C ILE A 73 12.81 6.97 5.46
N GLU A 74 13.99 7.42 5.02
CA GLU A 74 14.25 7.77 3.62
C GLU A 74 14.11 6.57 2.69
N LYS A 75 14.62 5.40 3.10
CA LYS A 75 14.41 4.16 2.35
C LYS A 75 12.93 3.83 2.22
N THR A 76 12.16 3.98 3.30
CA THR A 76 10.72 3.73 3.29
C THR A 76 9.98 4.73 2.38
N GLU A 77 10.36 6.00 2.40
CA GLU A 77 9.80 7.00 1.48
C GLU A 77 10.11 6.67 0.01
N GLN A 78 11.31 6.18 -0.28
CA GLN A 78 11.68 5.74 -1.62
C GLN A 78 10.82 4.56 -2.08
N GLU A 79 10.58 3.57 -1.21
CA GLU A 79 9.69 2.44 -1.52
C GLU A 79 8.26 2.91 -1.82
N CYS A 80 7.73 3.85 -1.03
CA CYS A 80 6.44 4.49 -1.34
C CYS A 80 6.43 5.18 -2.70
N PHE A 81 7.48 5.97 -3.00
CA PHE A 81 7.58 6.70 -4.25
C PHE A 81 7.64 5.76 -5.47
N GLU A 82 8.48 4.73 -5.43
CA GLU A 82 8.58 3.76 -6.53
C GLU A 82 7.28 2.97 -6.70
N ALA A 83 6.57 2.64 -5.62
CA ALA A 83 5.28 1.97 -5.70
C ALA A 83 4.20 2.87 -6.34
N ILE A 84 4.15 4.16 -5.97
CA ILE A 84 3.24 5.13 -6.58
C ILE A 84 3.55 5.27 -8.07
N LYS A 85 4.83 5.43 -8.42
CA LYS A 85 5.25 5.54 -9.82
C LYS A 85 4.81 4.34 -10.65
N LYS A 86 4.97 3.12 -10.13
CA LYS A 86 4.48 1.90 -10.80
C LYS A 86 2.95 1.89 -10.96
N PHE A 87 2.22 2.34 -9.94
CA PHE A 87 0.77 2.49 -10.05
C PHE A 87 0.39 3.46 -11.17
N GLU A 88 1.01 4.64 -11.20
CA GLU A 88 0.72 5.67 -12.20
C GLU A 88 1.11 5.22 -13.61
N GLU A 89 2.19 4.44 -13.76
CA GLU A 89 2.58 3.81 -15.03
C GLU A 89 1.60 2.71 -15.47
N GLU A 90 1.04 1.93 -14.54
CA GLU A 90 0.14 0.82 -14.84
C GLU A 90 -1.28 1.27 -15.17
N PHE A 91 -1.78 2.30 -14.46
CA PHE A 91 -3.16 2.76 -14.58
C PHE A 91 -3.31 4.07 -15.37
N GLU A 92 -2.20 4.70 -15.76
CA GLU A 92 -2.15 6.00 -16.45
C GLU A 92 -2.92 7.11 -15.73
N GLU A 93 -3.09 6.98 -14.42
CA GLU A 93 -3.80 7.94 -13.56
C GLU A 93 -3.01 8.23 -12.28
N PRO A 94 -3.11 9.45 -11.72
CA PRO A 94 -2.46 9.77 -10.45
C PRO A 94 -2.96 8.88 -9.31
N TYR A 95 -2.05 8.43 -8.46
CA TYR A 95 -2.44 7.59 -7.33
C TYR A 95 -3.29 8.38 -6.31
N ASN A 96 -4.57 8.00 -6.17
CA ASN A 96 -5.50 8.62 -5.22
C ASN A 96 -5.84 7.67 -4.06
N TYR A 97 -5.15 7.83 -2.93
CA TYR A 97 -5.42 7.04 -1.72
C TYR A 97 -6.85 7.22 -1.16
N GLN A 98 -7.57 8.27 -1.54
CA GLN A 98 -8.92 8.54 -1.03
C GLN A 98 -9.96 7.58 -1.58
N GLU A 99 -9.70 6.98 -2.74
CA GLU A 99 -10.60 6.06 -3.42
C GLU A 99 -10.32 4.59 -3.07
N GLN A 100 -9.30 4.33 -2.26
CA GLN A 100 -8.87 3.00 -1.90
C GLN A 100 -9.22 2.65 -0.45
N LEU A 101 -9.77 1.46 -0.24
CA LEU A 101 -10.09 0.96 1.11
C LEU A 101 -8.82 0.69 1.91
N LYS A 102 -7.76 0.19 1.24
CA LYS A 102 -6.48 -0.17 1.82
C LYS A 102 -5.33 0.40 0.99
N PRO A 103 -5.04 1.69 1.15
CA PRO A 103 -4.25 2.40 0.16
C PRO A 103 -2.84 1.84 -0.01
N VAL A 104 -2.11 1.55 1.07
CA VAL A 104 -0.71 1.12 0.94
C VAL A 104 -0.59 -0.39 0.84
N ILE A 105 -1.14 -1.13 1.80
CA ILE A 105 -0.93 -2.59 1.90
C ILE A 105 -1.54 -3.39 0.74
N GLU A 106 -2.58 -2.89 0.07
CA GLU A 106 -3.15 -3.50 -1.12
C GLU A 106 -2.88 -2.64 -2.37
N GLY A 107 -3.08 -1.33 -2.28
CA GLY A 107 -2.96 -0.43 -3.44
C GLY A 107 -1.54 -0.10 -3.91
N LEU A 108 -0.51 -0.31 -3.08
CA LEU A 108 0.89 -0.04 -3.42
C LEU A 108 1.80 -1.28 -3.26
N SER A 109 1.21 -2.48 -3.29
CA SER A 109 1.95 -3.74 -3.14
C SER A 109 2.50 -4.25 -4.47
N TYR A 110 3.76 -3.91 -4.78
CA TYR A 110 4.47 -4.26 -6.02
C TYR A 110 5.61 -5.28 -5.81
N GLY A 111 5.44 -6.19 -4.85
CA GLY A 111 6.40 -7.26 -4.54
C GLY A 111 7.30 -6.97 -3.33
N GLN A 112 7.10 -5.84 -2.64
CA GLN A 112 7.71 -5.59 -1.34
C GLN A 112 7.37 -6.70 -0.34
N ASP A 113 8.31 -7.00 0.55
CA ASP A 113 8.01 -7.84 1.70
C ASP A 113 7.05 -7.10 2.66
N TRP A 114 6.36 -7.86 3.49
CA TRP A 114 5.36 -7.27 4.37
C TRP A 114 5.93 -6.28 5.40
N LYS A 115 7.14 -6.51 5.92
CA LYS A 115 7.76 -5.59 6.88
C LYS A 115 7.94 -4.23 6.21
N THR A 116 8.40 -4.24 4.95
CA THR A 116 8.48 -3.04 4.12
C THR A 116 7.10 -2.40 3.90
N LEU A 117 6.05 -3.17 3.56
CA LEU A 117 4.68 -2.63 3.41
C LEU A 117 4.11 -2.01 4.69
N VAL A 118 4.39 -2.56 5.87
CA VAL A 118 3.98 -2.00 7.16
C VAL A 118 4.69 -0.68 7.42
N GLU A 119 5.99 -0.63 7.17
CA GLU A 119 6.76 0.62 7.31
C GLU A 119 6.24 1.68 6.33
N MET A 120 5.98 1.30 5.06
CA MET A 120 5.35 2.16 4.07
C MET A 120 4.00 2.68 4.56
N GLN A 121 3.13 1.82 5.09
CA GLN A 121 1.80 2.21 5.60
C GLN A 121 1.92 3.30 6.67
N HIS A 122 2.81 3.12 7.66
CA HIS A 122 2.96 4.09 8.75
C HIS A 122 3.59 5.40 8.29
N VAL A 123 4.66 5.35 7.47
CA VAL A 123 5.33 6.56 6.97
C VAL A 123 4.43 7.34 6.01
N PHE A 124 3.75 6.66 5.09
CA PHE A 124 2.78 7.28 4.17
C PHE A 124 1.64 7.94 4.94
N THR A 125 1.06 7.24 5.93
CA THR A 125 -0.01 7.79 6.76
C THR A 125 0.45 9.02 7.54
N ALA A 126 1.66 9.00 8.11
CA ALA A 126 2.20 10.15 8.84
C ALA A 126 2.36 11.40 7.95
N LYS A 127 2.78 11.21 6.70
CA LYS A 127 2.86 12.30 5.71
C LYS A 127 1.48 12.81 5.31
N ALA A 128 0.54 11.91 5.02
CA ALA A 128 -0.84 12.29 4.70
C ALA A 128 -1.52 13.06 5.85
N ILE A 129 -1.26 12.68 7.11
CA ILE A 129 -1.71 13.43 8.30
C ILE A 129 -1.09 14.84 8.29
N PHE A 130 0.23 14.94 8.09
CA PHE A 130 0.93 16.22 8.07
C PHE A 130 0.37 17.15 6.99
N ASP A 131 0.19 16.66 5.77
CA ASP A 131 -0.33 17.44 4.64
C ASP A 131 -1.77 17.90 4.91
N TYR A 132 -2.64 16.99 5.34
CA TYR A 132 -4.04 17.33 5.67
C TYR A 132 -4.14 18.37 6.79
N VAL A 133 -3.37 18.19 7.88
CA VAL A 133 -3.37 19.14 9.00
C VAL A 133 -2.77 20.49 8.57
N THR A 134 -1.74 20.48 7.73
CA THR A 134 -1.11 21.71 7.22
C THR A 134 -2.04 22.48 6.31
N ASP A 135 -2.82 21.80 5.47
CA ASP A 135 -3.74 22.44 4.53
C ASP A 135 -5.13 22.72 5.13
N PHE A 136 -5.46 22.16 6.30
CA PHE A 136 -6.83 22.14 6.83
C PHE A 136 -7.59 23.47 6.72
N ASP A 137 -6.96 24.58 7.11
CA ASP A 137 -7.61 25.90 7.11
C ASP A 137 -7.78 26.51 5.71
N SER A 138 -6.99 26.10 4.70
CA SER A 138 -7.12 26.56 3.31
C SER A 138 -8.13 25.74 2.50
N LEU A 139 -8.48 24.53 2.96
CA LEU A 139 -9.45 23.67 2.30
C LEU A 139 -10.89 24.16 2.46
N SER A 140 -11.70 23.94 1.42
CA SER A 140 -13.15 24.08 1.49
C SER A 140 -13.76 23.04 2.45
N TYR A 141 -15.02 23.23 2.84
CA TYR A 141 -15.70 22.25 3.70
C TYR A 141 -15.80 20.86 3.04
N GLU A 142 -16.11 20.82 1.74
CA GLU A 142 -16.22 19.58 0.97
C GLU A 142 -14.85 18.89 0.86
N ASP A 143 -13.80 19.64 0.53
CA ASP A 143 -12.44 19.07 0.44
C ASP A 143 -11.97 18.52 1.79
N ARG A 144 -12.31 19.20 2.90
CA ARG A 144 -12.01 18.70 4.24
C ARG A 144 -12.66 17.35 4.49
N PHE A 145 -13.92 17.18 4.07
CA PHE A 145 -14.67 15.94 4.26
C PHE A 145 -14.09 14.80 3.43
N TYR A 146 -13.92 15.00 2.11
CA TYR A 146 -13.42 13.96 1.21
C TYR A 146 -11.98 13.53 1.54
N LYS A 147 -11.08 14.49 1.75
CA LYS A 147 -9.70 14.17 2.15
C LYS A 147 -9.65 13.46 3.50
N PHE A 148 -10.53 13.84 4.44
CA PHE A 148 -10.58 13.17 5.74
C PHE A 148 -11.07 11.73 5.65
N GLN A 149 -12.00 11.40 4.73
CA GLN A 149 -12.44 10.01 4.54
C GLN A 149 -11.27 9.10 4.14
N GLY A 150 -10.48 9.50 3.14
CA GLY A 150 -9.27 8.77 2.75
C GLY A 150 -8.24 8.70 3.86
N LEU A 151 -8.01 9.81 4.56
CA LEU A 151 -7.10 9.86 5.69
C LEU A 151 -7.53 8.94 6.85
N ALA A 152 -8.84 8.85 7.12
CA ALA A 152 -9.39 8.00 8.17
C ALA A 152 -9.13 6.51 7.86
N ASN A 153 -9.20 6.09 6.59
CA ASN A 153 -8.82 4.73 6.19
C ASN A 153 -7.34 4.46 6.47
N LEU A 154 -6.44 5.35 6.06
CA LEU A 154 -5.00 5.24 6.33
C LEU A 154 -4.67 5.14 7.84
N ILE A 155 -5.32 5.97 8.66
CA ILE A 155 -5.16 5.95 10.11
C ILE A 155 -5.66 4.63 10.67
N THR A 156 -6.84 4.17 10.24
CA THR A 156 -7.47 2.93 10.73
C THR A 156 -6.62 1.72 10.41
N ASP A 157 -6.12 1.60 9.17
CA ASP A 157 -5.23 0.51 8.76
C ASP A 157 -3.94 0.51 9.57
N SER A 158 -3.33 1.69 9.75
CA SER A 158 -2.13 1.81 10.59
C SER A 158 -2.38 1.39 12.03
N ILE A 159 -3.52 1.74 12.63
CA ILE A 159 -3.86 1.31 13.98
C ILE A 159 -4.03 -0.21 14.05
N GLY A 160 -4.75 -0.80 13.09
CA GLY A 160 -4.91 -2.25 13.01
C GLY A 160 -3.57 -2.96 12.95
N LEU A 161 -2.62 -2.45 12.16
CA LEU A 161 -1.25 -2.99 12.12
C LEU A 161 -0.54 -2.84 13.45
N ILE A 162 -0.53 -1.65 14.06
CA ILE A 162 0.11 -1.40 15.37
C ILE A 162 -0.40 -2.37 16.44
N GLU A 163 -1.71 -2.60 16.49
CA GLU A 163 -2.32 -3.54 17.43
C GLU A 163 -1.88 -4.98 17.19
N LEU A 164 -1.73 -5.37 15.92
CA LEU A 164 -1.17 -6.67 15.56
C LEU A 164 0.28 -6.79 16.02
N GLU A 165 1.10 -5.75 15.84
CA GLU A 165 2.52 -5.77 16.28
C GLU A 165 2.65 -5.97 17.79
N LEU A 166 1.82 -5.25 18.56
CA LEU A 166 1.84 -5.29 20.03
C LEU A 166 1.34 -6.63 20.58
N ASN A 167 0.33 -7.24 19.95
CA ASN A 167 -0.30 -8.46 20.47
C ASN A 167 0.45 -9.75 20.10
N SER A 168 1.29 -9.73 19.06
CA SER A 168 1.85 -10.95 18.49
C SER A 168 3.40 -11.02 18.47
N GLY A 169 4.09 -9.89 18.73
CA GLY A 169 5.54 -9.82 18.59
C GLY A 169 6.01 -10.10 17.16
N GLU A 170 7.32 -10.07 16.88
CA GLU A 170 7.83 -10.19 15.51
C GLU A 170 7.52 -11.58 14.87
N ILE A 171 7.56 -12.65 15.67
CA ILE A 171 7.28 -14.04 15.23
C ILE A 171 5.78 -14.28 15.00
N GLY A 172 4.93 -13.82 15.92
CA GLY A 172 3.48 -13.95 15.76
C GLY A 172 2.96 -13.08 14.61
N MET A 173 3.59 -11.93 14.38
CA MET A 173 3.28 -11.09 13.24
C MET A 173 3.60 -11.80 11.93
N GLN A 174 4.80 -12.37 11.75
CA GLN A 174 5.11 -13.15 10.53
C GLN A 174 4.09 -14.27 10.24
N SER A 175 3.57 -14.92 11.29
CA SER A 175 2.51 -15.92 11.16
C SER A 175 1.17 -15.32 10.74
N ILE A 176 0.75 -14.20 11.35
CA ILE A 176 -0.48 -13.48 10.99
C ILE A 176 -0.39 -12.92 9.57
N ILE A 177 0.79 -12.44 9.17
CA ILE A 177 1.14 -11.95 7.84
C ILE A 177 1.00 -13.06 6.81
N GLU A 178 1.59 -14.22 7.07
CA GLU A 178 1.48 -15.35 6.17
C GLU A 178 0.03 -15.83 6.06
N ASN A 179 -0.74 -15.73 7.14
CA ASN A 179 -2.17 -16.04 7.14
C ASN A 179 -2.99 -15.00 6.38
N ALA A 180 -2.69 -13.70 6.49
CA ALA A 180 -3.34 -12.63 5.75
C ALA A 180 -3.00 -12.70 4.25
N ARG A 181 -1.75 -12.99 3.89
CA ARG A 181 -1.30 -13.27 2.52
C ARG A 181 -2.02 -14.49 1.96
N LYS A 182 -2.12 -15.58 2.74
CA LYS A 182 -2.91 -16.77 2.37
C LYS A 182 -4.39 -16.43 2.23
N ALA A 183 -4.96 -15.56 3.06
CA ALA A 183 -6.35 -15.12 2.96
C ALA A 183 -6.61 -14.22 1.75
N GLY A 184 -5.68 -13.31 1.41
CA GLY A 184 -5.72 -12.50 0.19
C GLY A 184 -5.59 -13.37 -1.06
N LYS A 185 -4.64 -14.31 -1.07
CA LYS A 185 -4.59 -15.38 -2.08
C LYS A 185 -5.87 -16.19 -2.09
N ALA A 186 -6.47 -16.51 -0.95
CA ALA A 186 -7.72 -17.25 -0.89
C ALA A 186 -8.89 -16.48 -1.54
N LYS A 187 -8.90 -15.14 -1.45
CA LYS A 187 -9.86 -14.25 -2.13
C LYS A 187 -9.69 -14.17 -3.64
N GLN A 188 -8.53 -14.54 -4.20
CA GLN A 188 -8.37 -14.64 -5.64
C GLN A 188 -9.28 -15.73 -6.20
N SER A 189 -9.91 -15.44 -7.34
CA SER A 189 -10.73 -16.42 -8.04
C SER A 189 -9.87 -17.64 -8.47
N PRO A 190 -10.45 -18.83 -8.62
CA PRO A 190 -9.73 -20.00 -9.12
C PRO A 190 -8.96 -19.73 -10.42
N TYR A 191 -9.53 -18.91 -11.31
CA TYR A 191 -8.91 -18.48 -12.57
C TYR A 191 -7.73 -17.52 -12.38
N GLU A 192 -7.78 -16.63 -11.39
CA GLU A 192 -6.65 -15.76 -11.04
C GLU A 192 -5.48 -16.57 -10.47
N LYS A 193 -5.77 -17.55 -9.59
CA LYS A 193 -4.76 -18.44 -9.01
C LYS A 193 -4.06 -19.30 -10.05
N ALA A 194 -4.79 -19.74 -11.08
CA ALA A 194 -4.25 -20.53 -12.19
C ALA A 194 -3.45 -19.69 -13.22
N GLY A 195 -3.44 -18.36 -13.09
CA GLY A 195 -2.84 -17.46 -14.09
C GLY A 195 -3.70 -17.26 -15.34
N THR A 196 -4.94 -17.77 -15.36
CA THR A 196 -5.88 -17.66 -16.49
C THR A 196 -6.14 -16.21 -16.86
N ILE A 197 -6.42 -15.36 -15.87
CA ILE A 197 -6.76 -13.94 -16.12
C ILE A 197 -5.58 -13.18 -16.75
N ALA A 198 -4.37 -13.44 -16.29
CA ALA A 198 -3.17 -12.83 -16.86
C ALA A 198 -2.95 -13.25 -18.32
N ALA A 199 -3.06 -14.56 -18.61
CA ALA A 199 -2.94 -15.08 -19.98
C ALA A 199 -4.07 -14.57 -20.91
N VAL A 200 -5.29 -14.44 -20.39
CA VAL A 200 -6.42 -13.87 -21.13
C VAL A 200 -6.18 -12.39 -21.46
N ASN A 201 -5.72 -11.59 -20.49
CA ASN A 201 -5.41 -10.17 -20.73
C ASN A 201 -4.28 -10.01 -21.75
N GLN A 202 -3.23 -10.83 -21.68
CA GLN A 202 -2.16 -10.81 -22.67
C GLN A 202 -2.70 -11.10 -24.09
N LEU A 203 -3.52 -12.15 -24.25
CA LEU A 203 -4.14 -12.47 -25.53
C LEU A 203 -5.05 -11.35 -26.05
N LEU A 204 -5.79 -10.69 -25.15
CA LEU A 204 -6.66 -9.57 -25.50
C LEU A 204 -5.86 -8.33 -25.91
N GLU A 205 -4.72 -8.09 -25.29
CA GLU A 205 -3.81 -7.00 -25.67
C GLU A 205 -3.19 -7.26 -27.05
N GLU A 206 -2.71 -8.48 -27.31
CA GLU A 206 -2.17 -8.91 -28.61
C GLU A 206 -3.18 -8.79 -29.75
N ARG A 207 -4.49 -8.90 -29.45
CA ARG A 207 -5.57 -8.95 -30.43
C ARG A 207 -6.60 -7.82 -30.25
N LYS A 208 -6.23 -6.74 -29.57
CA LYS A 208 -7.15 -5.66 -29.18
C LYS A 208 -7.86 -5.00 -30.36
N GLU A 209 -7.22 -4.96 -31.53
CA GLU A 209 -7.80 -4.41 -32.77
C GLU A 209 -9.11 -5.10 -33.15
N LYS A 210 -9.24 -6.42 -32.90
CA LYS A 210 -10.46 -7.18 -33.18
C LYS A 210 -11.65 -6.72 -32.34
N LEU A 211 -11.44 -6.06 -31.19
CA LEU A 211 -12.54 -5.54 -30.38
C LEU A 211 -13.28 -4.39 -31.06
N ASN A 212 -12.68 -3.74 -32.06
CA ASN A 212 -13.26 -2.66 -32.84
C ASN A 212 -14.01 -3.16 -34.10
N GLU A 213 -13.87 -4.45 -34.44
CA GLU A 213 -14.50 -5.05 -35.61
C GLU A 213 -15.91 -5.59 -35.29
N ARG A 214 -16.81 -5.54 -36.29
CA ARG A 214 -18.16 -6.09 -36.14
C ARG A 214 -18.08 -7.61 -35.95
N GLY A 215 -18.33 -8.06 -34.73
CA GLY A 215 -18.33 -9.48 -34.35
C GLY A 215 -17.01 -9.97 -33.75
N GLY A 216 -15.94 -9.18 -33.75
CA GLY A 216 -14.63 -9.61 -33.26
C GLY A 216 -14.60 -9.90 -31.76
N LYS A 217 -15.47 -9.26 -30.96
CA LYS A 217 -15.69 -9.61 -29.55
C LYS A 217 -16.17 -11.05 -29.34
N ALA A 218 -17.14 -11.50 -30.15
CA ALA A 218 -17.65 -12.86 -30.08
C ALA A 218 -16.58 -13.87 -30.53
N GLU A 219 -15.77 -13.49 -31.52
CA GLU A 219 -14.63 -14.30 -31.96
C GLU A 219 -13.57 -14.45 -30.87
N LEU A 220 -13.22 -13.37 -30.17
CA LEU A 220 -12.27 -13.39 -29.05
C LEU A 220 -12.77 -14.24 -27.88
N ILE A 221 -14.06 -14.15 -27.54
CA ILE A 221 -14.65 -14.97 -26.49
C ILE A 221 -14.53 -16.46 -26.84
N ARG A 222 -14.86 -16.85 -28.07
CA ARG A 222 -14.72 -18.25 -28.53
C ARG A 222 -13.26 -18.70 -28.57
N LEU A 223 -12.35 -17.80 -28.97
CA LEU A 223 -10.92 -18.09 -29.00
C LEU A 223 -10.35 -18.35 -27.60
N ILE A 224 -10.74 -17.54 -26.61
CA ILE A 224 -10.33 -17.72 -25.21
C ILE A 224 -10.83 -19.06 -24.69
N ILE A 225 -12.11 -19.38 -24.91
CA ILE A 225 -12.68 -20.67 -24.48
C ILE A 225 -11.94 -21.83 -25.14
N ARG A 226 -11.72 -21.76 -26.46
CA ARG A 226 -10.99 -22.79 -27.20
C ARG A 226 -9.57 -22.98 -26.66
N LYS A 227 -8.83 -21.89 -26.43
CA LYS A 227 -7.47 -21.98 -25.89
C LYS A 227 -7.43 -22.54 -24.47
N ILE A 228 -8.48 -22.34 -23.68
CA ILE A 228 -8.61 -22.98 -22.37
C ILE A 228 -8.95 -24.48 -22.53
N ASP A 229 -9.83 -24.83 -23.47
CA ASP A 229 -10.22 -26.21 -23.77
C ASP A 229 -9.07 -27.04 -24.36
N ASP A 230 -8.18 -26.39 -25.12
CA ASP A 230 -6.97 -26.97 -25.71
C ASP A 230 -5.76 -26.95 -24.75
N ASP A 231 -5.95 -26.59 -23.45
CA ASP A 231 -4.92 -26.44 -22.42
C ASP A 231 -3.80 -25.42 -22.74
N GLU A 232 -3.98 -24.56 -23.75
CA GLU A 232 -3.03 -23.50 -24.12
C GLU A 232 -3.06 -22.32 -23.13
N ILE A 233 -4.20 -22.07 -22.49
CA ILE A 233 -4.35 -21.13 -21.37
C ILE A 233 -4.65 -21.94 -20.12
N PRO A 234 -3.83 -21.82 -19.06
CA PRO A 234 -4.05 -22.57 -17.83
C PRO A 234 -5.36 -22.12 -17.18
N ALA A 235 -6.25 -23.07 -16.87
CA ALA A 235 -7.48 -22.81 -16.14
C ALA A 235 -7.82 -23.99 -15.21
N PRO A 236 -8.49 -23.73 -14.07
CA PRO A 236 -8.94 -24.79 -13.17
C PRO A 236 -10.10 -25.62 -13.76
N ASP A 237 -10.90 -25.01 -14.64
CA ASP A 237 -11.99 -25.61 -15.40
C ASP A 237 -12.29 -24.76 -16.65
N VAL A 238 -13.04 -25.30 -17.60
CA VAL A 238 -13.43 -24.56 -18.80
C VAL A 238 -14.53 -23.54 -18.43
N PRO A 239 -14.27 -22.22 -18.52
CA PRO A 239 -15.21 -21.20 -18.08
C PRO A 239 -16.39 -21.08 -19.06
N THR A 240 -17.55 -20.67 -18.54
CA THR A 240 -18.70 -20.38 -19.39
C THR A 240 -18.46 -19.15 -20.27
N GLU A 241 -19.19 -19.07 -21.40
CA GLU A 241 -19.15 -17.91 -22.28
C GLU A 241 -19.48 -16.60 -21.55
N ARG A 242 -20.37 -16.65 -20.55
CA ARG A 242 -20.72 -15.50 -19.71
C ARG A 242 -19.53 -15.03 -18.86
N THR A 243 -18.76 -15.96 -18.30
CA THR A 243 -17.56 -15.66 -17.51
C THR A 243 -16.50 -14.98 -18.37
N VAL A 244 -16.20 -15.55 -19.54
CA VAL A 244 -15.24 -14.98 -20.48
C VAL A 244 -15.70 -13.62 -21.01
N THR A 245 -17.00 -13.47 -21.28
CA THR A 245 -17.59 -12.18 -21.65
C THR A 245 -17.36 -11.11 -20.58
N ALA A 246 -17.44 -11.47 -19.30
CA ALA A 246 -17.16 -10.55 -18.20
C ALA A 246 -15.70 -10.08 -18.20
N TRP A 247 -14.74 -10.99 -18.44
CA TRP A 247 -13.31 -10.64 -18.56
C TRP A 247 -13.05 -9.70 -19.74
N VAL A 248 -13.60 -10.01 -20.92
CA VAL A 248 -13.48 -9.15 -22.11
C VAL A 248 -14.12 -7.78 -21.88
N ASN A 249 -15.28 -7.74 -21.21
CA ASN A 249 -15.92 -6.47 -20.83
C ASN A 249 -15.06 -5.65 -19.87
N GLN A 250 -14.46 -6.30 -18.89
CA GLN A 250 -13.58 -5.65 -17.90
C GLN A 250 -12.34 -5.09 -18.59
N PHE A 251 -11.70 -5.88 -19.47
CA PHE A 251 -10.60 -5.42 -20.32
C PHE A 251 -10.99 -4.20 -21.16
N GLN A 252 -12.15 -4.24 -21.86
CA GLN A 252 -12.65 -3.10 -22.63
C GLN A 252 -12.96 -1.87 -21.78
N LYS A 253 -13.45 -2.03 -20.55
CA LYS A 253 -13.67 -0.91 -19.62
C LYS A 253 -12.34 -0.28 -19.21
N ASN A 254 -11.33 -1.09 -18.96
CA ASN A 254 -9.99 -0.63 -18.62
C ASN A 254 -9.37 0.14 -19.80
N MET A 255 -9.50 -0.35 -21.05
CA MET A 255 -9.05 0.37 -22.26
C MET A 255 -9.74 1.72 -22.49
N LYS A 256 -11.04 1.82 -22.17
CA LYS A 256 -11.81 3.07 -22.29
C LYS A 256 -11.50 4.08 -21.20
N SER A 257 -10.87 3.64 -20.11
CA SER A 257 -10.39 4.52 -19.04
C SER A 257 -8.99 5.06 -19.36
N THR A 258 -8.30 4.44 -20.33
CA THR A 258 -6.99 4.82 -20.89
C THR A 258 -7.09 5.54 -22.25
N SER A 259 -8.28 5.97 -22.69
CA SER A 259 -8.51 6.77 -23.93
C SER A 259 -9.12 8.13 -23.62
#